data_AF-A0A191TIA1-F1
#
_entry.id   AF-A0A191TIA1-F1
#
_cell.length_a   1.000
_cell.length_b   1.000
_cell.length_c   1.000
_cell.angle_alpha   90.00
_cell.angle_beta   90.00
_cell.angle_gamma   90.00
#
_symmetry.space_group_name_H-M   'P 1'
#
loop_
_entity.id
_entity.type
_entity.pdbx_description
1 polymer ?
#
loop_
_entity_poly.entity_id
_entity_poly.type
_entity_poly.pdbx_seq_one_letter_code
_entity_poly.pdbx_strand_id
1 'polypeptide(L)'
;MNISQASVYDYPFYGSKNNAPKPSEILELLRYFGVFKHPLRADELYKFSAAGASVLSEKTVLEKMKATGEVKQYGEYYLLNNAPEMCVEKRINGEKLAGKLLPKAKRTGRFIGMFPFVKFVGISGSLSKNYADENTDFDFFIITANNTLWICRSILHIVKKLSFIIGKQHSLCMNYFIDEHHLKIEEKNIFTRIELSTLIPVYNKDLYRTFLLRNQNNLPNIRHLGVDFEGAVQYNLTKWNRQNLVWKPLNIFLMKFTDARWKRKWKKRGYAMQDYDLAFKTTPYVSKNHPKNYQKKILEQLENQAH
;
A
#
# COMPACT_ATOMS: atom_id res chain seq x y z
N MET A 1 -40.59 -18.12 7.39
CA MET A 1 -40.55 -17.02 6.41
C MET A 1 -39.11 -16.80 5.98
N ASN A 2 -38.78 -17.30 4.79
CA ASN A 2 -37.46 -17.17 4.17
C ASN A 2 -37.21 -15.69 3.81
N ILE A 3 -36.31 -15.04 4.54
CA ILE A 3 -35.72 -13.78 4.10
C ILE A 3 -34.52 -14.15 3.24
N SER A 4 -34.65 -13.79 1.96
CA SER A 4 -33.75 -14.05 0.84
C SER A 4 -32.27 -13.88 1.18
N GLN A 5 -31.49 -14.91 0.84
CA GLN A 5 -30.07 -14.82 0.58
C GLN A 5 -29.83 -13.82 -0.56
N ALA A 6 -29.51 -12.56 -0.23
CA ALA A 6 -28.88 -11.69 -1.20
C ALA A 6 -27.50 -12.27 -1.51
N SER A 7 -27.35 -12.77 -2.72
CA SER A 7 -26.11 -13.41 -3.18
C SER A 7 -25.00 -12.36 -3.26
N VAL A 8 -23.81 -12.70 -2.78
CA VAL A 8 -22.61 -11.84 -2.88
C VAL A 8 -22.08 -11.76 -4.33
N TYR A 9 -22.81 -12.32 -5.29
CA TYR A 9 -22.56 -12.15 -6.72
C TYR A 9 -23.13 -10.83 -7.28
N ASP A 10 -23.88 -10.05 -6.50
CA ASP A 10 -24.39 -8.73 -6.92
C ASP A 10 -23.41 -7.58 -6.63
N TYR A 11 -22.09 -7.84 -6.67
CA TYR A 11 -21.14 -6.76 -6.94
C TYR A 11 -21.05 -6.64 -8.46
N PRO A 12 -21.55 -5.55 -9.07
CA PRO A 12 -21.45 -5.37 -10.51
C PRO A 12 -19.96 -5.32 -10.86
N PHE A 13 -19.45 -6.43 -11.38
CA PHE A 13 -18.18 -6.46 -12.07
C PHE A 13 -18.41 -5.64 -13.34
N TYR A 14 -18.07 -4.35 -13.26
CA TYR A 14 -18.34 -3.40 -14.34
C TYR A 14 -17.84 -3.99 -15.65
N GLY A 15 -18.79 -4.17 -16.56
CA GLY A 15 -18.61 -4.79 -17.86
C GLY A 15 -17.45 -4.14 -18.61
N SER A 16 -16.68 -5.02 -19.24
CA SER A 16 -15.60 -4.73 -20.17
C SER A 16 -16.11 -3.83 -21.30
N LYS A 17 -15.86 -2.53 -21.20
CA LYS A 17 -15.56 -1.73 -22.38
C LYS A 17 -14.03 -1.68 -22.48
N ASN A 18 -13.49 -1.97 -23.67
CA ASN A 18 -12.07 -1.73 -23.99
C ASN A 18 -11.82 -0.23 -23.92
N ASN A 19 -11.64 0.28 -22.71
CA ASN A 19 -11.34 1.69 -22.49
C ASN A 19 -9.83 1.82 -22.59
N ALA A 20 -9.34 2.33 -23.71
CA ALA A 20 -7.97 2.80 -23.77
C ALA A 20 -7.76 3.82 -22.64
N PRO A 21 -6.61 3.79 -21.93
CA PRO A 21 -6.34 4.77 -20.90
C PRO A 21 -6.30 6.16 -21.54
N LYS A 22 -6.81 7.17 -20.82
CA LYS A 22 -6.71 8.54 -21.32
C LYS A 22 -5.25 9.00 -21.21
N PRO A 23 -4.72 9.81 -22.16
CA PRO A 23 -3.38 10.39 -22.03
C PRO A 23 -3.16 11.09 -20.67
N SER A 24 -4.19 11.77 -20.16
CA SER A 24 -4.17 12.41 -18.84
C SER A 24 -3.91 11.44 -17.67
N GLU A 25 -4.38 10.20 -17.75
CA GLU A 25 -4.16 9.18 -16.71
C GLU A 25 -2.70 8.68 -16.73
N ILE A 26 -2.14 8.48 -17.93
CA ILE A 26 -0.72 8.11 -18.09
C ILE A 26 0.17 9.25 -17.58
N LEU A 27 -0.14 10.51 -17.91
CA LEU A 27 0.61 11.66 -17.38
C LEU A 27 0.53 11.74 -15.86
N GLU A 28 -0.64 11.52 -15.26
CA GLU A 28 -0.81 11.49 -13.80
C GLU A 28 0.09 10.43 -13.16
N LEU A 29 0.13 9.22 -13.72
CA LEU A 29 1.00 8.13 -13.25
C LEU A 29 2.48 8.49 -13.41
N LEU A 30 2.89 8.98 -14.58
CA LEU A 30 4.29 9.37 -14.83
C LEU A 30 4.73 10.55 -13.94
N ARG A 31 3.83 11.49 -13.62
CA ARG A 31 4.07 12.56 -12.63
C ARG A 31 4.25 11.99 -11.23
N TYR A 32 3.33 11.14 -10.78
CA TYR A 32 3.43 10.46 -9.48
C TYR A 32 4.74 9.72 -9.33
N PHE A 33 5.10 8.88 -10.30
CA PHE A 33 6.35 8.11 -10.26
C PHE A 33 7.59 8.98 -10.51
N GLY A 34 7.44 10.10 -11.22
CA GLY A 34 8.46 11.13 -11.41
C GLY A 34 8.95 11.76 -10.11
N VAL A 35 8.08 11.91 -9.10
CA VAL A 35 8.48 12.35 -7.74
C VAL A 35 9.56 11.44 -7.14
N PHE A 36 9.51 10.14 -7.44
CA PHE A 36 10.48 9.15 -6.96
C PHE A 36 11.63 8.90 -7.93
N LYS A 37 11.68 9.62 -9.06
CA LYS A 37 12.62 9.36 -10.16
C LYS A 37 12.55 7.90 -10.61
N HIS A 38 11.32 7.38 -10.76
CA HIS A 38 11.04 5.98 -11.07
C HIS A 38 10.34 5.86 -12.44
N PRO A 39 11.11 5.69 -13.53
CA PRO A 39 10.57 5.38 -14.84
C PRO A 39 9.71 4.11 -14.81
N LEU A 40 8.66 4.08 -15.62
CA LEU A 40 7.73 2.96 -15.68
C LEU A 40 7.81 2.23 -17.03
N ARG A 41 7.61 0.92 -17.00
CA ARG A 41 7.32 0.13 -18.20
C ARG A 41 5.84 0.20 -18.57
N ALA A 42 5.52 -0.12 -19.82
CA ALA A 42 4.12 -0.16 -20.30
C ALA A 42 3.26 -1.18 -19.53
N ASP A 43 3.82 -2.31 -19.09
CA ASP A 43 3.11 -3.30 -18.27
C ASP A 43 2.83 -2.78 -16.85
N GLU A 44 3.69 -1.90 -16.32
CA GLU A 44 3.48 -1.25 -15.02
C GLU A 44 2.42 -0.17 -15.10
N LEU A 45 2.43 0.64 -16.17
CA LEU A 45 1.36 1.61 -16.43
C LEU A 45 0.00 0.92 -16.50
N TYR A 46 -0.11 -0.17 -17.26
CA TYR A 46 -1.32 -1.00 -17.34
C TYR A 46 -1.87 -1.43 -15.96
N LYS A 47 -1.00 -1.81 -15.01
CA LYS A 47 -1.43 -2.23 -13.66
C LYS A 47 -2.19 -1.13 -12.92
N PHE A 48 -1.88 0.14 -13.20
CA PHE A 48 -2.45 1.30 -12.51
C PHE A 48 -3.52 2.04 -13.32
N SER A 49 -3.69 1.69 -14.60
CA SER A 49 -4.68 2.24 -15.52
C SER A 49 -6.13 1.90 -15.15
N ALA A 50 -7.08 2.47 -15.90
CA ALA A 50 -8.51 2.19 -15.79
C ALA A 50 -8.87 0.71 -16.05
N ALA A 51 -10.04 0.28 -15.55
CA ALA A 51 -10.59 -1.04 -15.84
C ALA A 51 -10.77 -1.24 -17.35
N GLY A 52 -10.39 -2.41 -17.86
CA GLY A 52 -10.58 -2.76 -19.28
C GLY A 52 -9.52 -2.21 -20.23
N ALA A 53 -8.48 -1.56 -19.69
CA ALA A 53 -7.29 -1.20 -20.45
C ALA A 53 -6.50 -2.47 -20.85
N SER A 54 -5.61 -2.36 -21.83
CA SER A 54 -4.77 -3.45 -22.31
C SER A 54 -3.36 -2.94 -22.56
N VAL A 55 -2.33 -3.75 -22.28
CA VAL A 55 -0.93 -3.36 -22.55
C VAL A 55 -0.74 -2.82 -23.98
N LEU A 56 -1.45 -3.36 -24.97
CA LEU A 56 -1.42 -2.87 -26.34
C LEU A 56 -2.00 -1.47 -26.50
N SER A 57 -3.19 -1.21 -25.96
CA SER A 57 -3.80 0.13 -26.01
C SER A 57 -2.94 1.17 -25.30
N GLU A 58 -2.21 0.78 -24.24
CA GLU A 58 -1.32 1.70 -23.51
C GLU A 58 -0.09 2.03 -24.34
N LYS A 59 0.51 1.02 -25.00
CA LYS A 59 1.58 1.24 -25.97
C LYS A 59 1.13 2.18 -27.08
N THR A 60 -0.06 1.98 -27.64
CA THR A 60 -0.60 2.87 -28.69
C THR A 60 -0.74 4.31 -28.21
N VAL A 61 -1.21 4.54 -26.98
CA VAL A 61 -1.32 5.88 -26.41
C VAL A 61 0.06 6.48 -26.14
N LEU A 62 1.00 5.69 -25.59
CA LEU A 62 2.37 6.13 -25.35
C LEU A 62 3.10 6.54 -26.63
N GLU A 63 2.93 5.82 -27.74
CA GLU A 63 3.52 6.22 -29.03
C GLU A 63 2.99 7.56 -29.52
N LYS A 64 1.68 7.83 -29.34
CA LYS A 64 1.11 9.15 -29.67
C LYS A 64 1.69 10.25 -28.80
N MET A 65 1.80 10.02 -27.49
CA MET A 65 2.36 10.98 -26.54
C MET A 65 3.87 11.23 -26.75
N LYS A 66 4.60 10.23 -27.25
CA LYS A 66 5.99 10.41 -27.70
C LYS A 66 6.06 11.33 -28.90
N ALA A 67 5.18 11.14 -29.89
CA ALA A 67 5.14 11.98 -31.07
C ALA A 67 4.79 13.46 -30.75
N THR A 68 3.99 13.71 -29.70
CA THR A 68 3.69 15.07 -29.21
C THR A 68 4.75 15.64 -28.27
N GLY A 69 5.77 14.87 -27.89
CA GLY A 69 6.87 15.31 -27.01
C GLY A 69 6.48 15.42 -25.53
N GLU A 70 5.35 14.85 -25.12
CA GLU A 70 4.90 14.85 -23.71
C GLU A 70 5.69 13.84 -22.86
N VAL A 71 6.02 12.69 -23.46
CA VAL A 71 6.76 11.60 -22.83
C VAL A 71 7.95 11.21 -23.68
N LYS A 72 8.97 10.65 -23.02
CA LYS A 72 10.13 10.06 -23.67
C LYS A 72 10.33 8.62 -23.23
N GLN A 73 11.03 7.87 -24.06
CA GLN A 73 11.28 6.45 -23.85
C GLN A 73 12.77 6.15 -23.98
N TYR A 74 13.30 5.38 -23.03
CA TYR A 74 14.65 4.81 -23.09
C TYR A 74 14.56 3.30 -22.86
N GLY A 75 14.85 2.51 -23.89
CA GLY A 75 14.57 1.07 -23.87
C GLY A 75 13.08 0.81 -23.59
N GLU A 76 12.78 0.10 -22.52
CA GLU A 76 11.41 -0.21 -22.11
C GLU A 76 10.78 0.81 -21.14
N TYR A 77 11.54 1.83 -20.74
CA TYR A 77 11.16 2.76 -19.69
C TYR A 77 10.62 4.08 -20.25
N TYR A 78 9.44 4.48 -19.79
CA TYR A 78 8.78 5.74 -20.13
C TYR A 78 8.92 6.75 -18.99
N LEU A 79 9.16 8.01 -19.34
CA LEU A 79 9.26 9.14 -18.43
C LEU A 79 8.55 10.37 -19.00
N LEU A 80 8.30 11.37 -18.15
CA LEU A 80 8.02 12.73 -18.61
C LEU A 80 9.22 13.28 -19.38
N ASN A 81 8.96 14.11 -20.39
CA ASN A 81 9.99 14.65 -21.25
C ASN A 81 11.10 15.42 -20.48
N ASN A 82 10.72 16.15 -19.44
CA ASN A 82 11.64 16.91 -18.57
C ASN A 82 12.42 16.07 -17.54
N ALA A 83 12.18 14.76 -17.43
CA ALA A 83 12.84 13.92 -16.44
C ALA A 83 14.29 13.60 -16.83
N PRO A 84 15.28 13.57 -15.91
CA PRO A 84 16.66 13.21 -16.25
C PRO A 84 16.79 11.75 -16.71
N GLU A 85 17.64 11.49 -17.72
CA GLU A 85 17.87 10.12 -18.24
C GLU A 85 18.51 9.18 -17.21
N MET A 86 19.36 9.71 -16.32
CA MET A 86 19.98 8.96 -15.20
C MET A 86 18.97 8.25 -14.28
N CYS A 87 17.68 8.62 -14.32
CA CYS A 87 16.63 7.90 -13.61
C CYS A 87 16.49 6.43 -14.09
N VAL A 88 16.82 6.14 -15.34
CA VAL A 88 16.72 4.79 -15.94
C VAL A 88 17.79 3.86 -15.37
N GLU A 89 19.05 4.31 -15.30
CA GLU A 89 20.12 3.51 -14.69
C GLU A 89 19.83 3.22 -13.21
N LYS A 90 19.36 4.24 -12.47
CA LYS A 90 18.93 4.10 -11.08
C LYS A 90 17.80 3.07 -10.94
N ARG A 91 16.82 3.08 -11.85
CA ARG A 91 15.71 2.12 -11.89
C ARG A 91 16.21 0.70 -12.08
N ILE A 92 17.08 0.46 -13.06
CA ILE A 92 17.64 -0.87 -13.37
C ILE A 92 18.43 -1.43 -12.18
N ASN A 93 19.31 -0.62 -11.61
CA ASN A 93 20.09 -1.01 -10.42
C ASN A 93 19.17 -1.32 -9.23
N GLY A 94 18.11 -0.52 -9.06
CA GLY A 94 17.14 -0.72 -8.00
C GLY A 94 16.29 -1.98 -8.16
N GLU A 95 15.92 -2.37 -9.38
CA GLU A 95 15.25 -3.66 -9.66
C GLU A 95 16.14 -4.84 -9.29
N LYS A 96 17.42 -4.78 -9.69
CA LYS A 96 18.39 -5.83 -9.40
C LYS A 96 18.57 -6.03 -7.90
N LEU A 97 18.61 -4.94 -7.13
CA LEU A 97 18.70 -5.02 -5.67
C LEU A 97 17.38 -5.50 -5.04
N ALA A 98 16.24 -5.03 -5.53
CA ALA A 98 14.92 -5.49 -5.09
C ALA A 98 14.78 -7.01 -5.26
N GLY A 99 15.21 -7.58 -6.39
CA GLY A 99 15.22 -9.02 -6.62
C GLY A 99 16.01 -9.81 -5.58
N LYS A 100 17.11 -9.25 -5.05
CA LYS A 100 17.91 -9.87 -3.98
C LYS A 100 17.26 -9.73 -2.59
N LEU A 101 16.57 -8.62 -2.33
CA LEU A 101 15.98 -8.32 -1.02
C LEU A 101 14.58 -8.90 -0.84
N LEU A 102 13.79 -9.03 -1.91
CA LEU A 102 12.41 -9.48 -1.86
C LEU A 102 12.25 -10.89 -1.21
N PRO A 103 13.10 -11.90 -1.50
CA PRO A 103 13.04 -13.17 -0.79
C PRO A 103 13.28 -13.05 0.72
N LYS A 104 14.16 -12.13 1.15
CA LYS A 104 14.41 -11.86 2.58
C LYS A 104 13.19 -11.20 3.22
N ALA A 105 12.62 -10.18 2.59
CA ALA A 105 11.40 -9.53 3.06
C ALA A 105 10.22 -10.51 3.17
N LYS A 106 10.07 -11.44 2.21
CA LYS A 106 9.05 -12.51 2.28
C LYS A 106 9.24 -13.42 3.48
N ARG A 107 10.49 -13.81 3.80
CA ARG A 107 10.79 -14.62 5.01
C ARG A 107 10.46 -13.85 6.29
N THR A 108 10.86 -12.58 6.36
CA THR A 108 10.54 -11.74 7.53
C THR A 108 9.04 -11.53 7.69
N GLY A 109 8.31 -11.29 6.60
CA GLY A 109 6.86 -11.13 6.67
C GLY A 109 6.12 -12.40 7.11
N ARG A 110 6.59 -13.58 6.68
CA ARG A 110 6.08 -14.85 7.21
C ARG A 110 6.37 -15.01 8.71
N PHE A 111 7.56 -14.60 9.15
CA PHE A 111 7.90 -14.60 10.58
C PHE A 111 6.97 -13.67 11.39
N ILE A 112 6.70 -12.46 10.88
CA ILE A 112 5.71 -11.54 11.47
C ILE A 112 4.32 -12.20 11.55
N GLY A 113 3.94 -12.97 10.53
CA GLY A 113 2.67 -13.70 10.47
C GLY A 113 2.43 -14.67 11.63
N MET A 114 3.49 -15.15 12.29
CA MET A 114 3.39 -16.10 13.41
C MET A 114 3.12 -15.43 14.76
N PHE A 115 3.18 -14.10 14.85
CA PHE A 115 2.94 -13.41 16.11
C PHE A 115 1.47 -13.44 16.51
N PRO A 116 1.17 -13.42 17.82
CA PRO A 116 -0.20 -13.35 18.30
C PRO A 116 -0.98 -12.22 17.66
N PHE A 117 -2.24 -12.51 17.35
CA PHE A 117 -3.20 -11.57 16.75
C PHE A 117 -2.90 -11.10 15.32
N VAL A 118 -1.79 -11.48 14.71
CA VAL A 118 -1.55 -11.19 13.28
C VAL A 118 -2.45 -12.07 12.43
N LYS A 119 -3.19 -11.45 11.52
CA LYS A 119 -4.14 -12.12 10.62
C LYS A 119 -3.70 -12.09 9.17
N PHE A 120 -3.00 -11.04 8.75
CA PHE A 120 -2.40 -10.91 7.41
C PHE A 120 -1.11 -10.09 7.49
N VAL A 121 -0.18 -10.40 6.59
CA VAL A 121 1.02 -9.59 6.34
C VAL A 121 1.21 -9.43 4.84
N GLY A 122 1.45 -8.19 4.40
CA GLY A 122 1.85 -7.85 3.03
C GLY A 122 3.07 -6.95 3.02
N ILE A 123 3.90 -7.07 1.98
CA ILE A 123 5.03 -6.16 1.73
C ILE A 123 4.50 -4.93 0.99
N SER A 124 4.79 -3.75 1.50
CA SER A 124 4.38 -2.44 0.95
C SER A 124 5.61 -1.59 0.58
N GLY A 125 5.43 -0.28 0.33
CA GLY A 125 6.56 0.64 0.11
C GLY A 125 7.28 0.43 -1.22
N SER A 126 8.56 0.80 -1.29
CA SER A 126 9.37 0.73 -2.52
C SER A 126 9.60 -0.71 -2.99
N LEU A 127 9.86 -1.62 -2.07
CA LEU A 127 10.16 -3.02 -2.40
C LEU A 127 8.97 -3.71 -3.09
N SER A 128 7.74 -3.32 -2.74
CA SER A 128 6.51 -3.79 -3.39
C SER A 128 6.36 -3.31 -4.85
N LYS A 129 7.07 -2.22 -5.21
CA LYS A 129 7.17 -1.65 -6.58
C LYS A 129 8.42 -2.13 -7.32
N ASN A 130 9.02 -3.23 -6.87
CA ASN A 130 10.25 -3.79 -7.43
C ASN A 130 11.41 -2.77 -7.49
N TYR A 131 11.60 -2.00 -6.41
CA TYR A 131 12.71 -1.07 -6.29
C TYR A 131 13.33 -1.12 -4.89
N ALA A 132 14.66 -1.12 -4.83
CA ALA A 132 15.43 -0.97 -3.60
C ALA A 132 16.73 -0.22 -3.84
N ASP A 133 17.23 0.43 -2.81
CA ASP A 133 18.56 1.02 -2.70
C ASP A 133 19.27 0.46 -1.45
N GLU A 134 20.50 0.90 -1.20
CA GLU A 134 21.32 0.47 -0.06
C GLU A 134 20.68 0.74 1.31
N ASN A 135 19.70 1.64 1.38
CA ASN A 135 19.02 2.05 2.60
C ASN A 135 17.58 1.54 2.68
N THR A 136 17.16 0.65 1.79
CA THR A 136 15.76 0.22 1.69
C THR A 136 15.33 -0.64 2.88
N ASP A 137 14.31 -0.16 3.58
CA ASP A 137 13.65 -0.87 4.67
C ASP A 137 12.66 -1.93 4.14
N PHE A 138 12.38 -2.94 4.97
CA PHE A 138 11.28 -3.87 4.71
C PHE A 138 10.00 -3.35 5.36
N ASP A 139 9.15 -2.73 4.53
CA ASP A 139 7.87 -2.18 4.93
C ASP A 139 6.76 -3.22 4.88
N PHE A 140 6.05 -3.38 5.99
CA PHE A 140 4.94 -4.32 6.12
C PHE A 140 3.62 -3.60 6.43
N PHE A 141 2.58 -4.05 5.72
CA PHE A 141 1.18 -3.81 6.01
C PHE A 141 0.61 -5.01 6.78
N ILE A 142 -0.07 -4.76 7.90
CA ILE A 142 -0.52 -5.81 8.80
C ILE A 142 -2.02 -5.67 9.08
N ILE A 143 -2.76 -6.78 8.96
CA ILE A 143 -4.13 -6.86 9.47
C ILE A 143 -4.09 -7.68 10.76
N THR A 144 -4.78 -7.20 11.79
CA THR A 144 -4.82 -7.79 13.13
C THR A 144 -6.21 -8.30 13.47
N ALA A 145 -6.28 -9.19 14.45
CA ALA A 145 -7.55 -9.67 14.99
C ALA A 145 -8.33 -8.53 15.65
N ASN A 146 -9.67 -8.61 15.63
CA ASN A 146 -10.54 -7.55 16.13
C ASN A 146 -10.20 -7.16 17.59
N ASN A 147 -10.09 -5.87 17.89
CA ASN A 147 -9.78 -5.29 19.21
C ASN A 147 -8.37 -5.57 19.76
N THR A 148 -7.41 -5.98 18.93
CA THR A 148 -6.05 -6.36 19.41
C THR A 148 -4.91 -5.62 18.72
N LEU A 149 -5.23 -4.68 17.83
CA LEU A 149 -4.27 -3.96 16.98
C LEU A 149 -3.09 -3.38 17.75
N TRP A 150 -3.32 -2.64 18.83
CA TRP A 150 -2.28 -1.95 19.61
C TRP A 150 -1.49 -2.90 20.51
N ILE A 151 -2.09 -4.03 20.88
CA ILE A 151 -1.37 -5.11 21.57
C ILE A 151 -0.38 -5.74 20.59
N CYS A 152 -0.87 -6.17 19.42
CA CYS A 152 -0.06 -6.72 18.34
C CYS A 152 1.06 -5.76 17.94
N ARG A 153 0.72 -4.49 17.67
CA ARG A 153 1.68 -3.44 17.36
C ARG A 153 2.75 -3.32 18.43
N SER A 154 2.38 -3.31 19.71
CA SER A 154 3.33 -3.17 20.82
C SER A 154 4.30 -4.35 20.88
N ILE A 155 3.80 -5.58 20.76
CA ILE A 155 4.62 -6.80 20.72
C ILE A 155 5.63 -6.71 19.58
N LEU A 156 5.17 -6.43 18.36
CA LEU A 156 6.06 -6.36 17.20
C LEU A 156 7.04 -5.18 17.27
N HIS A 157 6.67 -4.07 17.91
CA HIS A 157 7.61 -2.96 18.15
C HIS A 157 8.67 -3.30 19.20
N ILE A 158 8.35 -4.13 20.19
CA ILE A 158 9.35 -4.68 21.11
C ILE A 158 10.32 -5.56 20.34
N VAL A 159 9.82 -6.47 19.49
CA VAL A 159 10.65 -7.31 18.61
C VAL A 159 11.54 -6.46 17.71
N LYS A 160 11.00 -5.39 17.10
CA LYS A 160 11.78 -4.43 16.33
C LYS A 160 12.90 -3.80 17.18
N LYS A 161 12.60 -3.39 18.41
CA LYS A 161 13.62 -2.83 19.31
C LYS A 161 14.71 -3.84 19.63
N LEU A 162 14.36 -5.10 19.85
CA LEU A 162 15.34 -6.17 20.05
C LEU A 162 16.17 -6.42 18.78
N SER A 163 15.60 -6.23 17.58
CA SER A 163 16.36 -6.36 16.34
C SER A 163 17.44 -5.28 16.15
N PHE A 164 17.35 -4.13 16.83
CA PHE A 164 18.44 -3.15 16.87
C PHE A 164 19.70 -3.71 17.54
N ILE A 165 19.55 -4.55 18.57
CA ILE A 165 20.67 -5.12 19.33
C ILE A 165 21.53 -6.03 18.43
N ILE A 166 20.91 -6.64 17.42
CA ILE A 166 21.57 -7.55 16.46
C ILE A 166 21.76 -6.91 15.06
N GLY A 167 21.59 -5.59 14.94
CA GLY A 167 21.82 -4.84 13.69
C GLY A 167 20.82 -5.10 12.55
N LYS A 168 19.61 -5.60 12.85
CA LYS A 168 18.56 -5.95 11.86
C LYS A 168 17.36 -4.99 11.89
N GLN A 169 17.57 -3.73 12.26
CA GLN A 169 16.49 -2.74 12.42
C GLN A 169 15.75 -2.40 11.12
N HIS A 170 16.45 -2.43 9.98
CA HIS A 170 15.91 -2.11 8.66
C HIS A 170 15.06 -3.26 8.07
N SER A 171 15.16 -4.45 8.66
CA SER A 171 14.43 -5.62 8.19
C SER A 171 13.00 -5.72 8.74
N LEU A 172 12.58 -4.79 9.61
CA LEU A 172 11.28 -4.88 10.30
C LEU A 172 10.64 -3.48 10.47
N CYS A 173 10.08 -2.93 9.40
CA CYS A 173 9.28 -1.71 9.42
C CYS A 173 7.80 -2.04 9.27
N MET A 174 6.98 -1.58 10.20
CA MET A 174 5.54 -1.84 10.20
C MET A 174 4.85 -0.49 10.12
N ASN A 175 4.46 -0.12 8.90
CA ASN A 175 4.05 1.24 8.59
C ASN A 175 2.54 1.43 8.77
N TYR A 176 1.78 0.36 8.55
CA TYR A 176 0.33 0.42 8.56
C TYR A 176 -0.25 -0.83 9.20
N PHE A 177 -1.09 -0.63 10.22
CA PHE A 177 -1.90 -1.68 10.82
C PHE A 177 -3.37 -1.34 10.64
N ILE A 178 -4.18 -2.34 10.32
CA ILE A 178 -5.64 -2.28 10.41
C ILE A 178 -6.21 -3.47 11.16
N ASP A 179 -7.45 -3.31 11.60
CA ASP A 179 -8.25 -4.34 12.23
C ASP A 179 -9.04 -5.15 11.18
N GLU A 180 -9.19 -6.46 11.38
CA GLU A 180 -9.89 -7.35 10.44
C GLU A 180 -11.39 -7.00 10.23
N HIS A 181 -12.01 -6.22 11.13
CA HIS A 181 -13.36 -5.69 10.94
C HIS A 181 -13.40 -4.31 10.25
N HIS A 182 -12.24 -3.69 10.04
CA HIS A 182 -12.10 -2.35 9.46
C HIS A 182 -11.19 -2.39 8.21
N LEU A 183 -11.51 -3.31 7.29
CA LEU A 183 -10.70 -3.59 6.09
C LEU A 183 -10.70 -2.47 5.03
N LYS A 184 -11.59 -1.50 5.14
CA LYS A 184 -11.71 -0.42 4.15
C LYS A 184 -10.73 0.71 4.46
N ILE A 185 -9.90 1.05 3.48
CA ILE A 185 -9.07 2.25 3.50
C ILE A 185 -9.93 3.45 3.08
N GLU A 186 -9.95 4.48 3.90
CA GLU A 186 -10.82 5.65 3.72
C GLU A 186 -10.25 6.62 2.69
N GLU A 187 -8.92 6.73 2.62
CA GLU A 187 -8.22 7.60 1.68
C GLU A 187 -8.48 7.17 0.22
N LYS A 188 -8.87 8.13 -0.62
CA LYS A 188 -9.12 7.95 -2.06
C LYS A 188 -8.22 8.88 -2.87
N ASN A 189 -6.99 8.46 -3.12
CA ASN A 189 -6.00 9.23 -3.89
C ASN A 189 -5.03 8.29 -4.60
N ILE A 190 -4.26 8.84 -5.55
CA ILE A 190 -3.26 8.10 -6.34
C ILE A 190 -2.26 7.36 -5.45
N PHE A 191 -1.79 7.95 -4.36
CA PHE A 191 -0.88 7.28 -3.42
C PHE A 191 -1.49 6.00 -2.86
N THR A 192 -2.73 6.06 -2.39
CA THR A 192 -3.45 4.91 -1.83
C THR A 192 -3.74 3.86 -2.90
N ARG A 193 -4.13 4.29 -4.11
CA ARG A 193 -4.31 3.41 -5.29
C ARG A 193 -3.03 2.61 -5.57
N ILE A 194 -1.87 3.28 -5.61
CA ILE A 194 -0.59 2.65 -5.89
C ILE A 194 -0.16 1.71 -4.75
N GLU A 195 -0.28 2.12 -3.48
CA GLU A 195 0.06 1.26 -2.34
C GLU A 195 -0.80 -0.01 -2.30
N LEU A 196 -2.11 0.09 -2.58
CA LEU A 196 -2.99 -1.08 -2.63
C LEU A 196 -2.70 -2.01 -3.80
N SER A 197 -2.48 -1.45 -5.00
CA SER A 197 -2.21 -2.22 -6.22
C SER A 197 -0.82 -2.87 -6.24
N THR A 198 0.12 -2.38 -5.44
CA THR A 198 1.47 -2.97 -5.36
C THR A 198 1.66 -3.90 -4.17
N LEU A 199 0.68 -3.99 -3.26
CA LEU A 199 0.79 -4.77 -2.03
C LEU A 199 1.03 -6.26 -2.32
N ILE A 200 2.15 -6.82 -1.83
CA ILE A 200 2.52 -8.22 -2.05
C ILE A 200 2.11 -9.07 -0.83
N PRO A 201 1.12 -9.95 -0.92
CA PRO A 201 0.70 -10.80 0.20
C PRO A 201 1.75 -11.85 0.54
N VAL A 202 2.10 -12.00 1.81
CA VAL A 202 3.08 -13.00 2.29
C VAL A 202 2.56 -13.93 3.38
N TYR A 203 1.44 -13.58 4.02
CA TYR A 203 0.76 -14.40 5.01
C TYR A 203 -0.76 -14.21 4.92
N ASN A 204 -1.54 -15.31 4.91
CA ASN A 204 -3.01 -15.36 4.78
C ASN A 204 -3.59 -14.70 3.50
N LYS A 205 -3.52 -15.42 2.38
CA LYS A 205 -4.03 -14.93 1.08
C LYS A 205 -5.56 -14.79 1.04
N ASP A 206 -6.30 -15.52 1.86
CA ASP A 206 -7.77 -15.45 1.88
C ASP A 206 -8.27 -14.13 2.45
N LEU A 207 -7.64 -13.66 3.52
CA LEU A 207 -7.93 -12.33 4.06
C LEU A 207 -7.48 -11.20 3.10
N TYR A 208 -6.40 -11.42 2.34
CA TYR A 208 -5.98 -10.47 1.30
C TYR A 208 -7.04 -10.30 0.21
N ARG A 209 -7.65 -11.40 -0.26
CA ARG A 209 -8.76 -11.37 -1.22
C ARG A 209 -9.92 -10.50 -0.70
N THR A 210 -10.35 -10.75 0.53
CA THR A 210 -11.41 -9.95 1.18
C THR A 210 -11.01 -8.48 1.30
N PHE A 211 -9.76 -8.21 1.67
CA PHE A 211 -9.25 -6.84 1.78
C PHE A 211 -9.29 -6.10 0.44
N LEU A 212 -8.86 -6.73 -0.66
CA LEU A 212 -8.92 -6.13 -1.99
C LEU A 212 -10.36 -5.86 -2.44
N LEU A 213 -11.29 -6.79 -2.24
CA LEU A 213 -12.71 -6.59 -2.55
C LEU A 213 -13.30 -5.38 -1.82
N ARG A 214 -13.00 -5.25 -0.52
CA ARG A 214 -13.46 -4.12 0.30
C ARG A 214 -12.89 -2.77 -0.17
N ASN A 215 -11.80 -2.78 -0.93
CA ASN A 215 -11.12 -1.62 -1.47
C ASN A 215 -11.16 -1.52 -2.99
N GLN A 216 -12.01 -2.29 -3.67
CA GLN A 216 -12.06 -2.34 -5.14
C GLN A 216 -12.26 -0.96 -5.79
N ASN A 217 -12.99 -0.06 -5.13
CA ASN A 217 -13.23 1.30 -5.63
C ASN A 217 -11.95 2.16 -5.70
N ASN A 218 -10.88 1.75 -4.99
CA ASN A 218 -9.56 2.37 -5.07
C ASN A 218 -8.61 1.62 -6.04
N LEU A 219 -9.07 0.54 -6.68
CA LEU A 219 -8.29 -0.36 -7.53
C LEU A 219 -8.91 -0.42 -8.94
N PRO A 220 -8.65 0.59 -9.79
CA PRO A 220 -9.32 0.71 -11.09
C PRO A 220 -9.07 -0.50 -11.99
N ASN A 221 -7.88 -1.09 -11.99
CA ASN A 221 -7.59 -2.33 -12.71
C ASN A 221 -7.33 -3.49 -11.76
N ILE A 222 -8.27 -3.87 -10.89
CA ILE A 222 -8.08 -4.96 -9.92
C ILE A 222 -7.64 -6.31 -10.53
N ARG A 223 -7.95 -6.54 -11.83
CA ARG A 223 -7.65 -7.80 -12.54
C ARG A 223 -6.16 -8.08 -12.65
N HIS A 224 -5.31 -7.06 -12.77
CA HIS A 224 -3.85 -7.27 -12.92
C HIS A 224 -3.23 -7.97 -11.71
N LEU A 225 -3.89 -7.94 -10.56
CA LEU A 225 -3.42 -8.60 -9.34
C LEU A 225 -3.47 -10.13 -9.46
N GLY A 226 -4.17 -10.67 -10.47
CA GLY A 226 -4.32 -12.12 -10.67
C GLY A 226 -4.99 -12.80 -9.47
N VAL A 227 -5.79 -12.04 -8.72
CA VAL A 227 -6.47 -12.52 -7.53
C VAL A 227 -7.81 -13.09 -7.94
N ASP A 228 -7.90 -14.41 -7.82
CA ASP A 228 -9.18 -15.08 -7.78
C ASP A 228 -9.88 -14.76 -6.45
N PHE A 229 -11.10 -14.25 -6.55
CA PHE A 229 -11.95 -13.90 -5.42
C PHE A 229 -12.83 -15.06 -4.96
N GLU A 230 -12.78 -16.21 -5.64
CA GLU A 230 -13.32 -17.45 -5.12
C GLU A 230 -12.68 -17.79 -3.77
N GLY A 231 -13.52 -18.06 -2.76
CA GLY A 231 -13.08 -18.27 -1.39
C GLY A 231 -12.66 -17.00 -0.62
N ALA A 232 -12.88 -15.79 -1.17
CA ALA A 232 -12.79 -14.57 -0.36
C ALA A 232 -13.69 -14.71 0.87
N VAL A 233 -13.08 -14.61 2.06
CA VAL A 233 -13.77 -14.88 3.30
C VAL A 233 -14.86 -13.82 3.49
N GLN A 234 -16.11 -14.27 3.58
CA GLN A 234 -17.15 -13.44 4.18
C GLN A 234 -16.79 -13.25 5.65
N TYR A 235 -16.18 -12.11 5.98
CA TYR A 235 -16.17 -11.64 7.36
C TYR A 235 -17.61 -11.31 7.72
N ASN A 236 -18.28 -12.30 8.30
CA ASN A 236 -19.59 -12.07 8.86
C ASN A 236 -19.38 -11.21 10.10
N LEU A 237 -19.60 -9.90 9.97
CA LEU A 237 -19.51 -8.92 11.07
C LEU A 237 -20.36 -9.33 12.28
N THR A 238 -21.39 -10.17 12.06
CA THR A 238 -22.25 -10.72 13.12
C THR A 238 -21.63 -11.89 13.88
N LYS A 239 -20.65 -12.61 13.31
CA LYS A 239 -19.84 -13.60 14.03
C LYS A 239 -18.72 -12.89 14.80
N TRP A 240 -19.13 -11.89 15.59
CA TRP A 240 -18.27 -11.15 16.50
C TRP A 240 -17.57 -12.17 17.39
N ASN A 241 -16.27 -12.37 17.18
CA ASN A 241 -15.52 -13.26 18.03
C ASN A 241 -15.40 -12.60 19.41
N ARG A 242 -16.37 -12.86 20.29
CA ARG A 242 -16.48 -12.29 21.64
C ARG A 242 -15.22 -12.57 22.47
N GLN A 243 -14.45 -13.59 22.09
CA GLN A 243 -13.18 -13.95 22.71
C GLN A 243 -12.20 -12.78 22.77
N ASN A 244 -12.15 -11.91 21.76
CA ASN A 244 -11.21 -10.79 21.76
C ASN A 244 -11.72 -9.54 22.47
N LEU A 245 -12.98 -9.50 22.94
CA LEU A 245 -13.51 -8.36 23.68
C LEU A 245 -12.77 -8.11 24.99
N VAL A 246 -12.26 -9.18 25.61
CA VAL A 246 -11.44 -9.10 26.83
C VAL A 246 -10.18 -8.25 26.64
N TRP A 247 -9.67 -8.19 25.40
CA TRP A 247 -8.48 -7.41 25.06
C TRP A 247 -8.76 -5.93 24.79
N LYS A 248 -10.03 -5.55 24.59
CA LYS A 248 -10.41 -4.18 24.22
C LYS A 248 -9.90 -3.13 25.22
N PRO A 249 -10.02 -3.29 26.55
CA PRO A 249 -9.50 -2.31 27.50
C PRO A 249 -7.98 -2.11 27.36
N LEU A 250 -7.22 -3.20 27.27
CA LEU A 250 -5.77 -3.16 27.11
C LEU A 250 -5.36 -2.54 25.76
N ASN A 251 -6.06 -2.88 24.68
CA ASN A 251 -5.85 -2.31 23.36
C ASN A 251 -6.02 -0.78 23.36
N ILE A 252 -7.10 -0.28 23.97
CA ILE A 252 -7.35 1.16 24.11
C ILE A 252 -6.31 1.83 25.01
N PHE A 253 -5.90 1.18 26.10
CA PHE A 253 -4.85 1.70 26.97
C PHE A 253 -3.52 1.87 26.23
N LEU A 254 -3.05 0.83 25.54
CA LEU A 254 -1.80 0.87 24.76
C LEU A 254 -1.86 1.90 23.63
N MET A 255 -3.01 2.05 22.98
CA MET A 255 -3.26 3.11 22.01
C MET A 255 -3.03 4.48 22.63
N LYS A 256 -3.78 4.83 23.68
CA LYS A 256 -3.71 6.13 24.35
C LYS A 256 -2.30 6.43 24.86
N PHE A 257 -1.65 5.43 25.45
CA PHE A 257 -0.26 5.54 25.92
C PHE A 257 0.70 5.85 24.77
N THR A 258 0.59 5.12 23.66
CA THR A 258 1.45 5.31 22.48
C THR A 258 1.21 6.67 21.84
N ASP A 259 -0.05 7.07 21.65
CA ASP A 259 -0.43 8.37 21.10
C ASP A 259 0.11 9.53 21.94
N ALA A 260 -0.03 9.45 23.27
CA ALA A 260 0.51 10.45 24.18
C ALA A 260 2.04 10.60 24.07
N ARG A 261 2.76 9.50 23.81
CA ARG A 261 4.22 9.53 23.57
C ARG A 261 4.56 10.12 22.21
N TRP A 262 3.81 9.77 21.17
CA TRP A 262 4.00 10.31 19.83
C TRP A 262 3.72 11.81 19.76
N LYS A 263 2.61 12.29 20.34
CA LYS A 263 2.31 13.73 20.45
C LYS A 263 3.43 14.50 21.15
N ARG A 264 3.96 13.97 22.26
CA ARG A 264 5.12 14.58 22.95
C ARG A 264 6.36 14.64 22.05
N LYS A 265 6.67 13.57 21.32
CA LYS A 265 7.80 13.53 20.39
C LYS A 265 7.62 14.47 19.19
N TRP A 266 6.39 14.57 18.68
CA TRP A 266 6.02 15.46 17.57
C TRP A 266 6.22 16.93 17.96
N LYS A 267 5.67 17.33 19.12
CA LYS A 267 5.86 18.67 19.69
C LYS A 267 7.34 19.00 19.91
N LYS A 268 8.11 18.06 20.48
CA LYS A 268 9.55 18.25 20.71
C LYS A 268 10.35 18.49 19.41
N ARG A 269 9.85 18.00 18.27
CA ARG A 269 10.46 18.22 16.95
C ARG A 269 10.01 19.52 16.27
N GLY A 270 9.13 20.30 16.89
CA GLY A 270 8.65 21.57 16.34
C GLY A 270 7.67 21.45 15.19
N TYR A 271 7.08 20.27 14.97
CA TYR A 271 6.10 20.09 13.89
C TYR A 271 4.72 20.63 14.27
N ALA A 272 3.99 21.19 13.30
CA ALA A 272 2.64 21.70 13.50
C ALA A 272 1.68 20.57 13.92
N MET A 273 0.87 20.80 14.95
CA MET A 273 -0.05 19.77 15.47
C MET A 273 -1.19 19.45 14.49
N GLN A 274 -1.57 20.38 13.62
CA GLN A 274 -2.58 20.14 12.57
C GLN A 274 -2.19 19.01 11.60
N ASP A 275 -0.89 18.78 11.41
CA ASP A 275 -0.36 17.73 10.54
C ASP A 275 -0.19 16.39 11.26
N TYR A 276 -0.42 16.35 12.58
CA TYR A 276 -0.21 15.16 13.38
C TYR A 276 -1.17 14.04 12.98
N ASP A 277 -2.48 14.31 12.90
CA ASP A 277 -3.47 13.27 12.62
C ASP A 277 -3.36 12.73 11.19
N LEU A 278 -2.83 13.53 10.26
CA LEU A 278 -2.49 13.10 8.91
C LEU A 278 -1.26 12.18 8.89
N ALA A 279 -0.23 12.52 9.67
CA ALA A 279 1.01 11.74 9.78
C ALA A 279 0.84 10.47 10.65
N PHE A 280 -0.05 10.52 11.63
CA PHE A 280 -0.32 9.51 12.65
C PHE A 280 -1.83 9.24 12.75
N LYS A 281 -2.33 8.33 11.92
CA LYS A 281 -3.70 7.83 12.10
C LYS A 281 -3.72 6.87 13.29
N THR A 282 -4.26 7.33 14.40
CA THR A 282 -4.28 6.62 15.69
C THR A 282 -5.71 6.40 16.15
N THR A 283 -6.32 5.29 15.71
CA THR A 283 -7.66 4.88 16.13
C THR A 283 -7.60 3.49 16.76
N PRO A 284 -8.67 3.00 17.42
CA PRO A 284 -8.68 1.64 17.97
C PRO A 284 -8.42 0.54 16.94
N TYR A 285 -8.66 0.84 15.65
CA TYR A 285 -8.67 -0.09 14.52
C TYR A 285 -7.74 0.31 13.36
N VAL A 286 -7.02 1.43 13.46
CA VAL A 286 -5.94 1.82 12.53
C VAL A 286 -4.75 2.36 13.30
N SER A 287 -3.55 1.93 12.91
CA SER A 287 -2.30 2.56 13.33
C SER A 287 -1.40 2.80 12.12
N LYS A 288 -1.32 4.06 11.69
CA LYS A 288 -0.43 4.53 10.62
C LYS A 288 0.66 5.39 11.24
N ASN A 289 1.91 5.19 10.83
CA ASN A 289 3.04 6.01 11.31
C ASN A 289 3.90 6.47 10.14
N HIS A 290 3.73 7.72 9.72
CA HIS A 290 4.62 8.37 8.76
C HIS A 290 5.30 9.58 9.40
N PRO A 291 6.45 9.40 10.07
CA PRO A 291 7.08 10.46 10.85
C PRO A 291 7.60 11.66 10.03
N LYS A 292 7.52 11.60 8.69
CA LYS A 292 7.89 12.68 7.76
C LYS A 292 6.72 13.22 6.92
N ASN A 293 5.49 12.79 7.21
CA ASN A 293 4.26 13.12 6.45
C ASN A 293 4.42 12.94 4.93
N TYR A 294 4.97 11.79 4.53
CA TYR A 294 5.41 11.52 3.15
C TYR A 294 4.27 11.67 2.14
N GLN A 295 3.07 11.18 2.48
CA GLN A 295 1.89 11.30 1.64
C GLN A 295 1.53 12.77 1.35
N LYS A 296 1.48 13.64 2.37
CA LYS A 296 1.22 15.08 2.18
C LYS A 296 2.24 15.70 1.24
N LYS A 297 3.54 15.46 1.48
CA LYS A 297 4.62 15.99 0.65
C LYS A 297 4.55 15.54 -0.81
N ILE A 298 4.21 14.28 -1.04
CA ILE A 298 4.03 13.75 -2.41
C ILE A 298 2.86 14.44 -3.09
N LEU A 299 1.72 14.56 -2.41
CA LEU A 299 0.52 15.18 -2.98
C LEU A 299 0.75 16.68 -3.27
N GLU A 300 1.35 17.42 -2.34
CA GLU A 300 1.74 18.82 -2.55
C GLU A 300 2.72 18.98 -3.72
N GLN A 301 3.71 18.09 -3.83
CA GLN A 301 4.65 18.12 -4.95
C GLN A 301 3.97 17.82 -6.30
N LEU A 302 2.93 16.99 -6.31
CA LEU A 302 2.14 16.69 -7.52
C LEU A 302 1.25 17.86 -7.94
N GLU A 303 0.62 18.53 -6.98
CA GLU A 303 -0.14 19.76 -7.24
C GLU A 303 0.77 20.84 -7.84
N ASN A 304 1.97 21.03 -7.28
CA ASN A 304 2.95 21.99 -7.80
C ASN A 304 3.49 21.65 -9.20
N GLN A 305 3.45 20.39 -9.63
CA GLN A 305 3.83 19.98 -10.99
C GLN A 305 2.67 20.10 -11.99
N ALA A 306 1.45 20.36 -11.52
CA ALA A 306 0.27 20.53 -12.36
C ALA A 306 0.04 21.97 -12.83
N HIS A 307 0.69 22.93 -12.17
CA HIS A 307 0.75 24.34 -12.53
C HIS A 307 2.05 24.67 -13.27
#